data_AF-A0A8S3VYK5-F1
#
_entry.id   AF-A0A8S3VYK5-F1
#
_cell.length_a   1.000
_cell.length_b   1.000
_cell.length_c   1.000
_cell.angle_alpha   90.00
_cell.angle_beta   90.00
_cell.angle_gamma   90.00
#
_symmetry.space_group_name_H-M   'P 1'
#
loop_
_entity.id
_entity.type
_entity.pdbx_description
1 polymer ?
#
loop_
_entity_poly.entity_id
_entity_poly.type
_entity_poly.pdbx_seq_one_letter_code
_entity_poly.pdbx_strand_id
1 'polypeptide(L)'
;MANGRMVNTYLCFWALTMLLTLCTACVLSLLLYDRFVEMPTRITIENQYESLHNLPYPAITICSPNQATISALDHFNKTLVDGNLTLDLKKVVPQLLDFSFGTFLLGSININELKHLQDVIERNRYSALDVMSLLPQRCDRFLKRCFFEQKIYPCEVLFDSILTQNGMCCIFNSIYYFKNNKRNERKANFIKFKATKADLENSLTVVTDYDPEDAVEGTVLYAGSSRVIC
;
A
#
# COMPACT_ATOMS: atom_id res chain seq x y z
N MET A 1 31.32 -82.66 -12.67
CA MET A 1 31.78 -81.25 -12.72
C MET A 1 30.79 -80.28 -13.40
N ALA A 2 29.75 -80.74 -14.11
CA ALA A 2 28.77 -79.85 -14.76
C ALA A 2 27.74 -79.19 -13.80
N ASN A 3 27.39 -79.86 -12.69
CA ASN A 3 26.36 -79.36 -11.77
C ASN A 3 26.79 -78.13 -10.95
N GLY A 4 28.07 -78.05 -10.57
CA GLY A 4 28.63 -76.88 -9.88
C GLY A 4 28.80 -75.65 -10.79
N ARG A 5 28.91 -75.85 -12.11
CA ARG A 5 29.08 -74.76 -13.07
C ARG A 5 27.75 -74.08 -13.40
N MET A 6 26.65 -74.85 -13.52
CA MET A 6 25.28 -74.30 -13.60
C MET A 6 24.87 -73.57 -12.32
N VAL A 7 25.33 -74.07 -11.16
CA VAL A 7 25.03 -73.45 -9.87
C VAL A 7 25.63 -72.06 -9.77
N ASN A 8 26.92 -71.93 -10.08
CA ASN A 8 27.59 -70.65 -10.06
C ASN A 8 27.03 -69.65 -11.08
N THR A 9 26.55 -70.10 -12.25
CA THR A 9 25.93 -69.19 -13.23
C THR A 9 24.62 -68.57 -12.74
N TYR A 10 23.78 -69.29 -11.99
CA TYR A 10 22.55 -68.68 -11.46
C TYR A 10 22.85 -67.70 -10.33
N LEU A 11 23.82 -67.99 -9.45
CA LEU A 11 24.22 -67.06 -8.39
C LEU A 11 24.77 -65.76 -8.98
N CYS A 12 25.57 -65.84 -10.06
CA CYS A 12 26.07 -64.67 -10.76
C CYS A 12 24.96 -63.86 -11.42
N PHE A 13 23.97 -64.52 -12.03
CA PHE A 13 22.81 -63.86 -12.62
C PHE A 13 21.95 -63.13 -11.57
N TRP A 14 21.66 -63.79 -10.45
CA TRP A 14 20.92 -63.19 -9.33
C TRP A 14 21.70 -62.08 -8.63
N ALA A 15 23.02 -62.22 -8.49
CA ALA A 15 23.87 -61.17 -7.93
C ALA A 15 23.92 -59.93 -8.85
N LEU A 16 24.06 -60.14 -10.16
CA LEU A 16 24.08 -59.05 -11.15
C LEU A 16 22.76 -58.30 -11.20
N THR A 17 21.64 -59.03 -11.18
CA THR A 17 20.30 -58.41 -11.16
C THR A 17 20.07 -57.62 -9.88
N MET A 18 20.43 -58.16 -8.72
CA MET A 18 20.37 -57.43 -7.44
C MET A 18 21.22 -56.16 -7.46
N LEU A 19 22.46 -56.24 -7.97
CA LEU A 19 23.34 -55.08 -8.10
C LEU A 19 22.73 -53.99 -9.01
N LEU A 20 22.17 -54.38 -10.15
CA LEU A 20 21.56 -53.44 -11.09
C LEU A 20 20.32 -52.76 -10.48
N THR A 21 19.50 -53.51 -9.76
CA THR A 21 18.35 -52.94 -9.03
C THR A 21 18.78 -51.96 -7.94
N LEU A 22 19.88 -52.25 -7.23
CA LEU A 22 20.43 -51.34 -6.21
C LEU A 22 20.96 -50.04 -6.84
N CYS A 23 21.70 -50.15 -7.94
CA CYS A 23 22.22 -48.99 -8.67
C CYS A 23 21.10 -48.07 -9.16
N THR A 24 20.06 -48.65 -9.78
CA THR A 24 18.91 -47.87 -10.28
C THR A 24 18.11 -47.21 -9.15
N ALA A 25 17.91 -47.91 -8.04
CA ALA A 25 17.25 -47.33 -6.86
C ALA A 25 18.05 -46.14 -6.28
N CYS A 26 19.37 -46.25 -6.23
CA CYS A 26 20.25 -45.16 -5.77
C CYS A 26 20.14 -43.93 -6.68
N VAL A 27 20.23 -44.12 -8.01
CA VAL A 27 20.10 -43.03 -8.98
C VAL A 27 18.74 -42.33 -8.87
N LEU A 28 17.64 -43.08 -8.79
CA LEU A 28 16.30 -42.50 -8.62
C LEU A 28 16.17 -41.70 -7.32
N SER A 29 16.78 -42.20 -6.23
CA SER A 29 16.75 -41.51 -4.93
C SER A 29 17.49 -40.18 -4.99
N LEU A 30 18.64 -40.12 -5.68
CA LEU A 30 19.38 -38.88 -5.89
C LEU A 30 18.60 -37.87 -6.75
N LEU A 31 17.99 -38.32 -7.85
CA LEU A 31 17.17 -37.44 -8.70
C LEU A 31 15.94 -36.88 -7.96
N LEU A 32 15.30 -37.69 -7.12
CA LEU A 32 14.18 -37.25 -6.29
C LEU A 32 14.64 -36.29 -5.19
N TYR A 33 15.82 -36.51 -4.62
CA TYR A 33 16.42 -35.63 -3.64
C TYR A 33 16.75 -34.26 -4.24
N ASP A 34 17.39 -34.22 -5.40
CA ASP A 34 17.70 -32.97 -6.10
C ASP A 34 16.43 -32.18 -6.42
N ARG A 35 15.40 -32.86 -6.96
CA ARG A 35 14.11 -32.23 -7.23
C ARG A 35 13.41 -31.71 -5.98
N PHE A 36 13.56 -32.39 -4.84
CA PHE A 36 13.02 -31.95 -3.56
C PHE A 36 13.75 -30.71 -3.03
N VAL A 37 15.08 -30.67 -3.17
CA VAL A 37 15.88 -29.49 -2.79
C VAL A 37 15.57 -28.30 -3.69
N GLU A 38 15.39 -28.52 -4.99
CA GLU A 38 15.06 -27.46 -5.94
C GLU A 38 13.63 -26.92 -5.77
N MET A 39 12.65 -27.80 -5.49
CA MET A 39 11.24 -27.42 -5.34
C MET A 39 10.60 -28.09 -4.11
N PRO A 40 10.92 -27.63 -2.88
CA PRO A 40 10.44 -28.25 -1.65
C PRO A 40 8.94 -28.01 -1.40
N THR A 41 8.30 -27.10 -2.13
CA THR A 41 6.88 -26.78 -1.95
C THR A 41 6.14 -26.77 -3.28
N ARG A 42 4.99 -27.46 -3.31
CA ARG A 42 4.06 -27.46 -4.44
C ARG A 42 2.89 -26.57 -4.10
N ILE A 43 2.74 -25.47 -4.82
CA ILE A 43 1.55 -24.62 -4.75
C ILE A 43 0.45 -25.23 -5.63
N THR A 44 -0.73 -25.45 -5.05
CA THR A 44 -1.94 -25.86 -5.76
C THR A 44 -3.04 -24.83 -5.49
N ILE A 45 -3.81 -24.48 -6.52
CA ILE A 45 -4.96 -23.59 -6.36
C ILE A 45 -6.11 -24.42 -5.78
N GLU A 46 -6.56 -24.07 -4.57
CA GLU A 46 -7.61 -24.81 -3.87
C GLU A 46 -8.98 -24.58 -4.50
N ASN A 47 -9.33 -23.32 -4.79
CA ASN A 47 -10.56 -22.96 -5.49
C ASN A 47 -10.30 -21.79 -6.46
N GLN A 48 -10.72 -21.95 -7.72
CA GLN A 48 -10.65 -20.88 -8.72
C GLN A 48 -11.83 -19.91 -8.64
N TYR A 49 -12.91 -20.28 -7.93
CA TYR A 49 -14.17 -19.55 -7.89
C TYR A 49 -14.76 -19.57 -6.47
N GLU A 50 -14.29 -18.65 -5.62
CA GLU A 50 -15.03 -18.30 -4.42
C GLU A 50 -16.25 -17.44 -4.79
N SER A 51 -17.38 -17.68 -4.13
CA SER A 51 -18.57 -16.87 -4.38
C SER A 51 -18.36 -15.44 -3.91
N LEU A 52 -18.73 -14.47 -4.75
CA LEU A 52 -18.56 -13.04 -4.47
C LEU A 52 -19.23 -12.61 -3.15
N HIS A 53 -20.32 -13.28 -2.74
CA HIS A 53 -21.05 -13.02 -1.50
C HIS A 53 -20.25 -13.35 -0.23
N ASN A 54 -19.29 -14.26 -0.32
CA ASN A 54 -18.45 -14.66 0.81
C ASN A 54 -17.24 -13.74 0.98
N LEU A 55 -16.87 -12.97 -0.05
CA LEU A 55 -15.69 -12.12 -0.03
C LEU A 55 -16.05 -10.69 0.41
N PRO A 56 -15.30 -10.09 1.36
CA PRO A 56 -15.44 -8.67 1.63
C PRO A 56 -14.99 -7.86 0.42
N TYR A 57 -15.61 -6.69 0.22
CA TYR A 57 -15.09 -5.73 -0.75
C TYR A 57 -13.66 -5.34 -0.36
N PRO A 58 -12.73 -5.10 -1.31
CA PRO A 58 -11.39 -4.68 -0.95
C PRO A 58 -11.37 -3.34 -0.21
N ALA A 59 -10.32 -3.11 0.57
CA ALA A 59 -10.02 -1.78 1.08
C ALA A 59 -9.44 -0.93 -0.06
N ILE A 60 -9.99 0.26 -0.30
CA ILE A 60 -9.57 1.14 -1.40
C ILE A 60 -9.13 2.47 -0.82
N THR A 61 -7.88 2.84 -1.07
CA THR A 61 -7.31 4.12 -0.63
C THR A 61 -7.22 5.08 -1.82
N ILE A 62 -7.81 6.26 -1.69
CA ILE A 62 -7.81 7.32 -2.69
C ILE A 62 -7.11 8.53 -2.08
N CYS A 63 -6.01 8.99 -2.68
CA CYS A 63 -5.25 10.14 -2.23
C CYS A 63 -5.58 11.37 -3.08
N SER A 64 -5.71 12.54 -2.47
CA SER A 64 -5.84 13.78 -3.23
C SER A 64 -4.51 14.13 -3.91
N PRO A 65 -4.51 14.53 -5.19
CA PRO A 65 -3.37 15.19 -5.83
C PRO A 65 -2.91 16.45 -5.08
N ASN A 66 -3.83 17.14 -4.40
CA ASN A 66 -3.55 18.39 -3.70
C ASN A 66 -2.95 18.12 -2.30
N GLN A 67 -1.62 18.12 -2.23
CA GLN A 67 -0.86 17.80 -1.02
C GLN A 67 -0.75 18.96 -0.03
N ALA A 68 -1.02 20.19 -0.47
CA ALA A 68 -1.05 21.36 0.40
C ALA A 68 -2.04 22.39 -0.12
N THR A 69 -3.02 22.73 0.71
CA THR A 69 -3.99 23.77 0.38
C THR A 69 -3.55 25.15 0.86
N ILE A 70 -3.82 26.20 0.08
CA ILE A 70 -3.49 27.59 0.43
C ILE A 70 -4.26 27.97 1.69
N SER A 71 -5.55 27.60 1.77
CA SER A 71 -6.40 27.87 2.92
C SER A 71 -5.89 27.22 4.21
N ALA A 72 -5.46 25.95 4.18
CA ALA A 72 -4.89 25.30 5.36
C ALA A 72 -3.53 25.88 5.73
N LEU A 73 -2.70 26.25 4.75
CA LEU A 73 -1.41 26.88 4.98
C LEU A 73 -1.55 28.25 5.64
N ASP A 74 -2.48 29.08 5.16
CA ASP A 74 -2.76 30.40 5.74
C ASP A 74 -3.35 30.27 7.15
N HIS A 75 -4.19 29.25 7.40
CA HIS A 75 -4.66 28.94 8.75
C HIS A 75 -3.52 28.50 9.67
N PHE A 76 -2.66 27.60 9.20
CA PHE A 76 -1.49 27.13 9.93
C PHE A 76 -0.54 28.28 10.28
N ASN A 77 -0.28 29.18 9.32
CA ASN A 77 0.54 30.37 9.55
C ASN A 77 0.00 31.25 10.68
N LYS A 78 -1.32 31.45 10.75
CA LYS A 78 -1.97 32.22 11.82
C LYS A 78 -1.87 31.56 13.20
N THR A 79 -1.78 30.23 13.25
CA THR A 79 -1.64 29.49 14.52
C THR A 79 -0.22 29.46 15.07
N LEU A 80 0.78 29.82 14.27
CA LEU A 80 2.18 29.86 14.71
C LEU A 80 2.48 31.16 15.46
N VAL A 81 2.99 31.03 16.68
CA VAL A 81 3.64 32.14 17.39
C VAL A 81 4.94 32.42 16.64
N ASP A 82 5.05 33.60 16.01
CA ASP A 82 6.15 34.09 15.13
C ASP A 82 6.10 33.68 13.63
N GLY A 83 5.03 33.05 13.14
CA GLY A 83 4.95 32.54 11.76
C GLY A 83 5.13 33.60 10.66
N ASN A 84 4.52 34.78 10.83
CA ASN A 84 4.53 35.84 9.80
C ASN A 84 5.84 36.64 9.73
N LEU A 85 6.71 36.54 10.74
CA LEU A 85 7.86 37.45 10.88
C LEU A 85 9.18 36.85 10.38
N THR A 86 9.26 35.52 10.15
CA THR A 86 10.53 34.84 9.92
C THR A 86 10.57 33.84 8.74
N LEU A 87 9.43 33.40 8.19
CA LEU A 87 9.41 32.30 7.22
C LEU A 87 8.29 32.43 6.18
N ASP A 88 8.65 32.35 4.89
CA ASP A 88 7.69 32.24 3.79
C ASP A 88 7.27 30.78 3.61
N LEU A 89 6.24 30.36 4.36
CA LEU A 89 5.73 29.00 4.35
C LEU A 89 5.31 28.52 2.94
N LYS A 90 4.88 29.45 2.06
CA LYS A 90 4.50 29.12 0.67
C LYS A 90 5.68 28.62 -0.16
N LYS A 91 6.92 28.95 0.23
CA LYS A 91 8.14 28.47 -0.44
C LYS A 91 8.75 27.25 0.22
N VAL A 92 8.73 27.19 1.55
CA VAL A 92 9.45 26.14 2.30
C VAL A 92 8.62 24.87 2.46
N VAL A 93 7.29 24.97 2.55
CA VAL A 93 6.41 23.78 2.62
C VAL A 93 6.52 22.90 1.37
N PRO A 94 6.50 23.42 0.14
CA PRO A 94 6.74 22.60 -1.05
C PRO A 94 8.06 21.84 -1.00
N GLN A 95 9.14 22.46 -0.52
CA GLN A 95 10.44 21.80 -0.37
C GLN A 95 10.40 20.67 0.66
N LEU A 96 9.70 20.88 1.78
CA LEU A 96 9.52 19.85 2.82
C LEU A 96 8.72 18.66 2.28
N LEU A 97 7.63 18.92 1.56
CA LEU A 97 6.80 17.87 0.97
C LEU A 97 7.58 17.11 -0.11
N ASP A 98 8.35 17.82 -0.93
CA ASP A 98 9.16 17.18 -1.97
C ASP A 98 10.24 16.28 -1.40
N PHE A 99 10.90 16.71 -0.31
CA PHE A 99 11.83 15.89 0.45
C PHE A 99 11.13 14.70 1.12
N SER A 100 9.98 14.93 1.77
CA SER A 100 9.26 13.90 2.53
C SER A 100 8.63 12.83 1.65
N PHE A 101 8.14 13.21 0.46
CA PHE A 101 7.49 12.29 -0.48
C PHE A 101 8.46 11.75 -1.53
N GLY A 102 9.70 12.25 -1.56
CA GLY A 102 10.73 11.79 -2.49
C GLY A 102 10.36 12.03 -3.95
N THR A 103 9.61 13.10 -4.23
CA THR A 103 9.14 13.42 -5.57
C THR A 103 10.23 14.06 -6.44
N PHE A 104 11.22 14.71 -5.83
CA PHE A 104 12.32 15.43 -6.49
C PHE A 104 11.84 16.41 -7.58
N LEU A 105 10.68 17.04 -7.39
CA LEU A 105 10.12 18.04 -8.30
C LEU A 105 10.86 19.38 -8.19
N LEU A 106 11.36 19.70 -7.00
CA LEU A 106 12.10 20.92 -6.73
C LEU A 106 13.59 20.58 -6.75
N GLY A 107 14.23 20.72 -7.91
CA GLY A 107 15.62 20.32 -8.17
C GLY A 107 16.72 20.91 -7.27
N SER A 108 16.38 21.74 -6.28
CA SER A 108 17.30 22.23 -5.25
C SER A 108 16.58 22.41 -3.91
N ILE A 109 17.06 21.75 -2.86
CA ILE A 109 16.54 21.84 -1.49
C ILE A 109 17.46 22.73 -0.66
N ASN A 110 16.92 23.78 -0.01
CA ASN A 110 17.69 24.59 0.92
C ASN A 110 17.58 24.03 2.35
N ILE A 111 18.61 23.29 2.77
CA ILE A 111 18.66 22.62 4.07
C ILE A 111 18.52 23.61 5.24
N ASN A 112 19.03 24.83 5.10
CA ASN A 112 18.97 25.84 6.16
C ASN A 112 17.54 26.33 6.41
N GLU A 113 16.76 26.51 5.33
CA GLU A 113 15.35 26.90 5.42
C GLU A 113 14.51 25.77 6.01
N LEU A 114 14.77 24.51 5.63
CA LEU A 114 14.12 23.35 6.21
C LEU A 114 14.43 23.20 7.70
N LYS A 115 15.68 23.43 8.11
CA LYS A 115 16.07 23.39 9.52
C LYS A 115 15.36 24.49 10.32
N HIS A 116 15.29 25.69 9.76
CA HIS A 116 14.57 26.79 10.39
C HIS A 116 13.06 26.49 10.51
N LEU A 117 12.45 25.86 9.49
CA LEU A 117 11.07 25.40 9.54
C LEU A 117 10.86 24.36 10.64
N GLN A 118 11.77 23.38 10.75
CA GLN A 118 11.72 22.39 11.82
C GLN A 118 11.79 23.04 13.20
N ASP A 119 12.71 23.99 13.42
CA ASP A 119 12.84 24.71 14.68
C ASP A 119 11.54 25.47 15.04
N VAL A 120 10.87 26.09 14.05
CA VAL A 120 9.60 26.80 14.25
C VAL A 120 8.46 25.83 14.59
N ILE A 121 8.38 24.70 13.90
CA ILE A 121 7.37 23.65 14.14
C ILE A 121 7.52 23.09 15.56
N GLU A 122 8.74 22.74 15.98
CA GLU A 122 9.03 22.17 17.29
C GLU A 122 8.76 23.17 18.42
N ARG A 123 9.12 24.45 18.25
CA ARG A 123 8.81 25.52 19.22
C ARG A 123 7.32 25.69 19.44
N ASN A 124 6.51 25.51 18.40
CA ASN A 124 5.06 25.61 18.45
C ASN A 124 4.38 24.29 18.90
N ARG A 125 5.16 23.29 19.33
CA ARG A 125 4.68 21.97 19.79
C ARG A 125 3.93 21.18 18.73
N TYR A 126 4.19 21.44 17.46
CA TYR A 126 3.73 20.58 16.38
C TYR A 126 4.76 19.50 16.09
N SER A 127 4.29 18.31 15.69
CA SER A 127 5.14 17.29 15.09
C SER A 127 5.07 17.36 13.56
N ALA A 128 6.06 16.78 12.88
CA ALA A 128 6.00 16.63 11.41
C ALA A 128 4.72 15.90 10.97
N LEU A 129 4.22 14.98 11.79
CA LEU A 129 2.98 14.24 11.55
C LEU A 129 1.75 15.16 11.56
N ASP A 130 1.70 16.09 12.53
CA ASP A 130 0.61 17.06 12.63
C ASP A 130 0.56 17.92 11.37
N VAL A 131 1.72 18.44 10.94
CA VAL A 131 1.85 19.27 9.74
C VAL A 131 1.43 18.50 8.48
N MET A 132 1.90 17.25 8.32
CA MET A 132 1.48 16.37 7.23
C MET A 132 -0.02 16.03 7.25
N SER A 133 -0.66 16.12 8.42
CA SER A 133 -2.10 15.88 8.54
C SER A 133 -2.96 17.13 8.31
N LEU A 134 -2.39 18.32 8.51
CA LEU A 134 -3.10 19.60 8.47
C LEU A 134 -3.11 20.25 7.09
N LEU A 135 -2.02 20.11 6.33
CA LEU A 135 -1.84 20.82 5.06
C LEU A 135 -2.62 20.22 3.87
N PRO A 136 -2.69 18.88 3.70
CA PRO A 136 -3.34 18.30 2.53
C PRO A 136 -4.85 18.57 2.47
N GLN A 137 -5.41 18.44 1.28
CA GLN A 137 -6.86 18.54 1.10
C GLN A 137 -7.57 17.41 1.84
N ARG A 138 -8.52 17.77 2.71
CA ARG A 138 -9.30 16.81 3.50
C ARG A 138 -10.28 16.01 2.64
N CYS A 139 -10.63 14.81 3.11
CA CYS A 139 -11.55 13.89 2.43
C CYS A 139 -12.95 14.45 2.18
N ASP A 140 -13.48 15.28 3.08
CA ASP A 140 -14.79 15.93 2.94
C ASP A 140 -14.82 16.95 1.79
N ARG A 141 -13.69 17.63 1.53
CA ARG A 141 -13.58 18.55 0.38
C ARG A 141 -13.22 17.83 -0.89
N PHE A 142 -12.40 16.79 -0.81
CA PHE A 142 -11.91 16.03 -1.96
C PHE A 142 -12.98 15.10 -2.56
N LEU A 143 -13.73 14.38 -1.73
CA LEU A 143 -14.75 13.42 -2.16
C LEU A 143 -16.12 14.11 -2.20
N LYS A 144 -16.61 14.43 -3.40
CA LYS A 144 -17.85 15.20 -3.58
C LYS A 144 -19.10 14.33 -3.53
N ARG A 145 -19.06 13.14 -4.12
CA ARG A 145 -20.19 12.19 -4.14
C ARG A 145 -19.69 10.75 -4.10
N CYS A 146 -20.33 9.93 -3.28
CA CYS A 146 -19.96 8.54 -3.09
C CYS A 146 -21.18 7.63 -3.30
N PHE A 147 -21.00 6.61 -4.13
CA PHE A 147 -22.01 5.60 -4.44
C PHE A 147 -21.43 4.21 -4.18
N PHE A 148 -22.20 3.36 -3.53
CA PHE A 148 -21.87 1.95 -3.36
C PHE A 148 -23.12 1.12 -3.62
N GLU A 149 -23.03 0.16 -4.54
CA GLU A 149 -24.17 -0.65 -5.00
C GLU A 149 -25.41 0.18 -5.34
N GLN A 150 -25.25 1.21 -6.20
CA GLN A 150 -26.30 2.15 -6.62
C GLN A 150 -26.91 3.01 -5.49
N LYS A 151 -26.43 2.89 -4.25
CA LYS A 151 -26.89 3.70 -3.11
C LYS A 151 -25.96 4.87 -2.87
N ILE A 152 -26.55 6.04 -2.63
CA ILE A 152 -25.83 7.25 -2.28
C ILE A 152 -25.47 7.21 -0.80
N TYR A 153 -24.20 7.43 -0.49
CA TYR A 153 -23.70 7.54 0.88
C TYR A 153 -23.02 8.90 1.11
N PRO A 154 -23.14 9.48 2.30
CA PRO A 154 -22.25 10.55 2.72
C PRO A 154 -20.79 10.06 2.70
N CYS A 155 -19.91 10.75 1.97
CA CYS A 155 -18.52 10.33 1.83
C CYS A 155 -17.78 10.28 3.17
N GLU A 156 -18.13 11.15 4.13
CA GLU A 156 -17.58 11.16 5.50
C GLU A 156 -17.88 9.89 6.32
N VAL A 157 -18.97 9.20 5.98
CA VAL A 157 -19.35 7.94 6.63
C VAL A 157 -18.75 6.75 5.91
N LEU A 158 -18.60 6.85 4.59
CA LEU A 158 -18.09 5.76 3.74
C LEU A 158 -16.56 5.66 3.78
N PHE A 159 -15.87 6.80 3.86
CA PHE A 159 -14.41 6.89 3.85
C PHE A 159 -13.88 7.48 5.16
N ASP A 160 -12.78 6.91 5.64
CA ASP A 160 -12.00 7.49 6.73
C ASP A 160 -10.72 8.13 6.21
N SER A 161 -10.16 9.06 6.96
CA SER A 161 -8.79 9.51 6.70
C SER A 161 -7.77 8.46 7.11
N ILE A 162 -6.73 8.25 6.32
CA ILE A 162 -5.57 7.42 6.62
C ILE A 162 -4.30 8.15 6.21
N LEU A 163 -3.22 7.98 6.98
CA LEU A 163 -1.93 8.51 6.60
C LEU A 163 -1.14 7.46 5.81
N THR A 164 -0.64 7.85 4.65
CA THR A 164 0.16 7.02 3.75
C THR A 164 1.52 7.67 3.48
N GLN A 165 2.31 7.07 2.59
CA GLN A 165 3.54 7.68 2.10
C GLN A 165 3.27 8.94 1.25
N ASN A 166 2.08 9.07 0.65
CA ASN A 166 1.68 10.22 -0.16
C ASN A 166 0.85 11.22 0.66
N GLY A 167 1.06 11.27 1.98
CA GLY A 167 0.33 12.13 2.89
C GLY A 167 -1.03 11.56 3.30
N MET A 168 -1.96 12.45 3.60
CA MET A 168 -3.32 12.11 4.04
C MET A 168 -4.19 11.68 2.85
N CYS A 169 -4.79 10.50 2.97
CA CYS A 169 -5.66 9.91 1.97
C CYS A 169 -6.98 9.45 2.59
N CYS A 170 -7.92 9.05 1.74
CA CYS A 170 -9.23 8.57 2.12
C CYS A 170 -9.33 7.06 1.87
N ILE A 171 -9.65 6.28 2.89
CA ILE A 171 -9.72 4.82 2.81
C ILE A 171 -11.15 4.31 2.99
N PHE A 172 -11.58 3.48 2.05
CA PHE A 172 -12.83 2.75 2.09
C PHE A 172 -12.60 1.33 2.64
N ASN A 173 -13.58 0.83 3.39
CA ASN A 173 -13.65 -0.55 3.86
C ASN A 173 -12.37 -1.07 4.55
N SER A 174 -11.76 -0.25 5.40
CA SER A 174 -10.55 -0.60 6.16
C SER A 174 -10.81 -0.70 7.66
N ILE A 175 -10.09 -1.63 8.30
CA ILE A 175 -10.00 -1.74 9.76
C ILE A 175 -9.11 -0.66 10.39
N TYR A 176 -8.29 0.02 9.59
CA TYR A 176 -7.33 1.03 10.03
C TYR A 176 -7.70 2.40 9.50
N TYR A 177 -7.51 3.40 10.35
CA TYR A 177 -7.74 4.81 10.03
C TYR A 177 -6.79 5.70 10.84
N PHE A 178 -6.72 6.97 10.50
CA PHE A 178 -5.96 7.99 11.20
C PHE A 178 -6.87 8.73 12.19
N LYS A 179 -6.47 8.78 13.46
CA LYS A 179 -7.20 9.49 14.52
C LYS A 179 -6.23 9.99 15.59
N ASN A 180 -6.48 11.18 16.14
CA ASN A 180 -5.72 11.75 17.26
C ASN A 180 -4.20 11.73 17.04
N ASN A 181 -3.75 12.08 15.84
CA ASN A 181 -2.35 12.06 15.43
C ASN A 181 -1.65 10.69 15.57
N LYS A 182 -2.41 9.59 15.49
CA LYS A 182 -1.90 8.22 15.51
C LYS A 182 -2.18 7.54 14.18
N ARG A 183 -1.14 6.85 13.67
CA ARG A 183 -1.18 6.09 12.42
C ARG A 183 -1.87 4.75 12.66
N ASN A 184 -2.70 4.33 11.70
CA ASN A 184 -3.28 2.98 11.64
C ASN A 184 -4.00 2.55 12.93
N GLU A 185 -4.77 3.46 13.53
CA GLU A 185 -5.64 3.12 14.65
C GLU A 185 -6.68 2.10 14.20
N ARG A 186 -6.91 1.06 15.01
CA ARG A 186 -7.84 -0.01 14.66
C ARG A 186 -9.26 0.36 15.04
N LYS A 187 -10.21 0.18 14.12
CA LYS A 187 -11.64 0.28 14.40
C LYS A 187 -12.11 -0.91 15.24
N ALA A 188 -12.62 -0.64 16.44
CA ALA A 188 -13.12 -1.67 17.34
C ALA A 188 -14.33 -2.43 16.74
N ASN A 189 -15.30 -1.71 16.17
CA ASN A 189 -16.53 -2.26 15.61
C ASN A 189 -16.57 -2.07 14.09
N PHE A 190 -15.62 -2.68 13.37
CA PHE A 190 -15.55 -2.57 11.92
C PHE A 190 -16.58 -3.48 11.23
N ILE A 191 -17.48 -2.86 10.47
CA ILE A 191 -18.44 -3.56 9.62
C ILE A 191 -17.91 -3.55 8.19
N LYS A 192 -17.71 -4.74 7.62
CA LYS A 192 -17.20 -4.91 6.26
C LYS A 192 -18.31 -4.65 5.25
N PHE A 193 -18.03 -3.79 4.28
CA PHE A 193 -18.81 -3.73 3.04
C PHE A 193 -18.53 -4.97 2.20
N LYS A 194 -19.58 -5.51 1.58
CA LYS A 194 -19.53 -6.66 0.68
C LYS A 194 -20.22 -6.29 -0.62
N ALA A 195 -19.71 -6.80 -1.74
CA ALA A 195 -20.42 -6.71 -3.01
C ALA A 195 -21.44 -7.85 -3.12
N THR A 196 -22.62 -7.52 -3.58
CA THR A 196 -23.69 -8.45 -3.94
C THR A 196 -23.47 -8.97 -5.37
N LYS A 197 -22.96 -8.12 -6.27
CA LYS A 197 -22.73 -8.48 -7.68
C LYS A 197 -21.42 -7.86 -8.21
N ALA A 198 -20.75 -8.57 -9.12
CA ALA A 198 -19.57 -8.08 -9.82
C ALA A 198 -19.99 -7.41 -11.13
N ASP A 199 -20.57 -6.22 -11.02
CA ASP A 199 -21.00 -5.41 -12.17
C ASP A 199 -20.64 -3.95 -11.94
N LEU A 200 -20.53 -3.18 -13.02
CA LEU A 200 -20.17 -1.76 -13.00
C LEU A 200 -21.19 -0.94 -12.22
N GLU A 201 -22.48 -1.23 -12.36
CA GLU A 201 -23.54 -0.52 -11.62
C GLU A 201 -23.49 -0.81 -10.12
N ASN A 202 -23.01 -1.99 -9.74
CA ASN A 202 -22.87 -2.44 -8.36
C ASN A 202 -21.48 -2.12 -7.76
N SER A 203 -20.67 -1.33 -8.47
CA SER A 203 -19.33 -0.96 -8.02
C SER A 203 -19.33 0.22 -7.04
N LEU A 204 -18.16 0.47 -6.45
CA LEU A 204 -17.88 1.72 -5.75
C LEU A 204 -17.61 2.81 -6.78
N THR A 205 -18.44 3.84 -6.83
CA THR A 205 -18.23 5.03 -7.67
C THR A 205 -18.02 6.25 -6.80
N VAL A 206 -16.94 6.99 -7.06
CA VAL A 206 -16.57 8.17 -6.26
C VAL A 206 -16.27 9.33 -7.20
N VAL A 207 -16.91 10.46 -6.96
CA VAL A 207 -16.63 11.71 -7.67
C VAL A 207 -15.66 12.51 -6.81
N THR A 208 -14.48 12.76 -7.37
CA THR A 208 -13.39 13.48 -6.70
C THR A 208 -13.16 14.84 -7.34
N ASP A 209 -12.72 15.80 -6.54
CA ASP A 209 -12.31 17.13 -7.01
C ASP A 209 -11.19 17.64 -6.10
N TYR A 210 -10.02 17.83 -6.69
CA TYR A 210 -8.80 18.19 -5.97
C TYR A 210 -8.64 19.70 -5.73
N ASP A 211 -9.61 20.51 -6.15
CA ASP A 211 -9.67 21.96 -5.90
C ASP A 211 -8.36 22.67 -6.32
N PRO A 212 -8.07 22.76 -7.64
CA PRO A 212 -6.80 23.30 -8.14
C PRO A 212 -6.55 24.76 -7.75
N GLU A 213 -7.59 25.55 -7.52
CA GLU A 213 -7.49 26.96 -7.16
C GLU A 213 -6.97 27.16 -5.73
N ASP A 214 -7.28 26.22 -4.83
CA ASP A 214 -6.81 26.21 -3.44
C ASP A 214 -5.51 25.41 -3.28
N ALA A 215 -4.82 25.03 -4.36
CA ALA A 215 -3.57 24.26 -4.30
C ALA A 215 -2.32 25.15 -4.24
N VAL A 216 -1.36 24.80 -3.38
CA VAL A 216 -0.05 25.48 -3.35
C VAL A 216 0.76 25.09 -4.58
N GLU A 217 1.35 26.07 -5.26
CA GLU A 217 2.16 25.86 -6.46
C GLU A 217 3.32 24.88 -6.19
N GLY A 218 3.54 23.93 -7.11
CA GLY A 218 4.58 22.91 -6.98
C GLY A 218 4.28 21.76 -6.00
N THR A 219 3.08 21.72 -5.39
CA THR A 219 2.70 20.65 -4.44
C THR A 219 1.68 19.65 -4.99
N VAL A 220 1.14 19.91 -6.19
CA VAL A 220 0.17 19.01 -6.83
C VAL A 220 0.87 17.79 -7.41
N LEU A 221 0.47 16.60 -6.97
CA LEU A 221 1.08 15.34 -7.38
C LEU A 221 0.15 14.54 -8.29
N TYR A 222 0.65 14.15 -9.47
CA TYR A 222 -0.02 13.19 -10.37
C TYR A 222 -1.45 13.59 -10.77
N ALA A 223 -1.81 14.89 -10.74
CA ALA A 223 -3.14 15.35 -11.14
C ALA A 223 -3.47 14.90 -12.57
N GLY A 224 -4.64 14.26 -12.74
CA GLY A 224 -5.06 13.70 -14.03
C GLY A 224 -4.34 12.41 -14.44
N SER A 225 -3.52 11.81 -13.57
CA SER A 225 -2.82 10.56 -13.86
C SER A 225 -3.04 9.52 -12.75
N SER A 226 -3.10 8.24 -13.14
CA SER A 226 -3.08 7.12 -12.20
C SER A 226 -1.73 6.42 -12.30
N ARG A 227 -0.96 6.44 -11.21
CA ARG A 227 0.33 5.77 -11.15
C ARG A 227 0.09 4.26 -10.98
N VAL A 228 0.31 3.49 -12.06
CA VAL A 228 0.30 2.04 -12.03
C VAL A 228 1.71 1.57 -11.69
N ILE A 229 1.90 0.99 -10.50
CA ILE A 229 3.14 0.33 -10.13
C ILE A 229 2.98 -1.13 -10.56
N CYS A 230 3.77 -1.55 -11.55
CA CYS A 230 3.88 -2.95 -11.99
C CYS A 230 4.95 -3.68 -11.16
#